data_AF-A0A316S5B1-F1
#
_entry.id   AF-A0A316S5B1-F1
#
_cell.length_a   1.000
_cell.length_b   1.000
_cell.length_c   1.000
_cell.angle_alpha   90.00
_cell.angle_beta   90.00
_cell.angle_gamma   90.00
#
_symmetry.space_group_name_H-M   'P 1'
#
loop_
_entity.id
_entity.type
_entity.pdbx_description
1 polymer ?
#
loop_
_entity_poly.entity_id
_entity_poly.type
_entity_poly.pdbx_seq_one_letter_code
_entity_poly.pdbx_strand_id
1 'polypeptide(L)'
;MTYVERTRARYHSAIMYAGGRGQHMQASTTADIKQIAVFDYDGTCIDGQSGSLFTTYLLTHGMMSLPRALRLGWWGARYKLHLPYRQDEARELVFGALGEMTPERIAEVMRAFHDEVLGKKYRSAAIAEVTRRREEGCVTLLVSATFDVIAGAAAEVLGVDAVLATQMERDANGRYTGRVEGTVVAGAEKYRSVERWCDDRFGAGAWRLAYAYGDHHSDEDLLSRAGEAFAVCPGQTLKSIAKKNGWEILDWDK
;
A
#
# COMPACT_ATOMS: atom_id res chain seq x y z
N MET A 1 -15.38 24.48 -3.55
CA MET A 1 -14.17 23.85 -2.99
C MET A 1 -14.29 22.36 -3.22
N THR A 2 -13.63 21.86 -4.27
CA THR A 2 -13.80 20.48 -4.77
C THR A 2 -13.00 19.49 -3.93
N TYR A 3 -13.44 18.24 -3.92
CA TYR A 3 -12.85 17.13 -3.18
C TYR A 3 -11.31 17.01 -3.34
N VAL A 4 -10.80 17.34 -4.53
CA VAL A 4 -9.38 17.36 -4.90
C VAL A 4 -8.55 18.36 -4.08
N GLU A 5 -9.11 19.52 -3.70
CA GLU A 5 -8.41 20.53 -2.90
C GLU A 5 -8.31 20.12 -1.41
N ARG A 6 -9.31 19.38 -0.91
CA ARG A 6 -9.35 18.90 0.48
C ARG A 6 -8.37 17.77 0.75
N THR A 7 -8.13 16.92 -0.24
CA THR A 7 -7.09 15.87 -0.17
C THR A 7 -5.70 16.48 -0.29
N ARG A 8 -5.49 17.48 -1.16
CA ARG A 8 -4.20 18.19 -1.25
C ARG A 8 -3.77 18.82 0.08
N ALA A 9 -4.69 19.45 0.82
CA ALA A 9 -4.35 20.15 2.07
C ALA A 9 -3.96 19.22 3.24
N ARG A 10 -4.43 17.96 3.27
CA ARG A 10 -4.02 16.97 4.29
C ARG A 10 -2.80 16.14 3.89
N TYR A 11 -2.52 16.02 2.59
CA TYR A 11 -1.36 15.28 2.07
C TYR A 11 -0.13 16.15 1.78
N HIS A 12 -0.25 17.49 1.70
CA HIS A 12 0.89 18.41 1.50
C HIS A 12 1.33 19.21 2.74
N SER A 13 0.67 19.05 3.90
CA SER A 13 0.99 19.78 5.14
C SER A 13 2.08 19.10 5.99
N ALA A 14 3.12 18.55 5.35
CA ALA A 14 4.29 17.98 6.04
C ALA A 14 5.63 18.48 5.47
N ILE A 15 5.64 19.59 4.73
CA ILE A 15 6.87 20.23 4.26
C ILE A 15 6.84 21.70 4.69
N MET A 16 7.93 22.13 5.33
CA MET A 16 8.29 23.49 5.78
C MET A 16 7.85 23.91 7.19
N TYR A 17 8.79 23.89 8.15
CA TYR A 17 9.40 25.09 8.79
C TYR A 17 10.42 24.64 9.85
N ALA A 18 11.71 24.91 9.60
CA ALA A 18 12.78 24.78 10.59
C ALA A 18 13.37 26.17 10.87
N GLY A 19 13.40 26.56 12.15
CA GLY A 19 14.09 27.77 12.57
C GLY A 19 13.91 28.10 14.05
N GLY A 20 14.98 27.91 14.85
CA GLY A 20 15.07 28.46 16.21
C GLY A 20 16.10 27.76 17.08
N ARG A 21 17.22 28.46 17.38
CA ARG A 21 18.39 27.97 18.14
C ARG A 21 18.18 27.98 19.67
N GLY A 22 18.76 26.98 20.32
CA GLY A 22 19.65 27.14 21.49
C GLY A 22 19.05 26.90 22.88
N GLN A 23 19.51 25.85 23.58
CA GLN A 23 20.45 25.93 24.71
C GLN A 23 20.69 24.54 25.32
N HIS A 24 21.93 24.34 25.78
CA HIS A 24 22.44 23.11 26.41
C HIS A 24 21.65 22.71 27.67
N MET A 25 21.26 21.44 27.74
CA MET A 25 21.07 20.70 28.99
C MET A 25 21.47 19.25 28.73
N GLN A 26 22.45 18.74 29.50
CA GLN A 26 22.82 17.33 29.48
C GLN A 26 21.65 16.50 30.03
N ALA A 27 21.08 15.64 29.19
CA ALA A 27 20.19 14.57 29.61
C ALA A 27 20.70 13.26 29.02
N SER A 28 21.20 12.37 29.90
CA SER A 28 21.36 10.96 29.60
C SER A 28 20.00 10.40 29.19
N THR A 29 19.76 10.25 27.89
CA THR A 29 18.55 9.68 27.33
C THR A 29 18.97 8.70 26.25
N THR A 30 18.73 7.41 26.46
CA THR A 30 18.45 6.55 25.32
C THR A 30 17.33 7.25 24.57
N ALA A 31 17.63 7.77 23.37
CA ALA A 31 16.61 8.40 22.54
C ALA A 31 15.41 7.45 22.46
N ASP A 32 14.21 7.96 22.67
CA ASP A 32 12.99 7.17 22.64
C ASP A 32 12.75 6.66 21.22
N ILE A 33 13.28 5.46 20.92
CA ILE A 33 13.24 4.84 19.60
C ILE A 33 11.78 4.60 19.22
N LYS A 34 11.34 5.23 18.14
CA LYS A 34 9.97 5.09 17.65
C LYS A 34 9.72 3.69 17.11
N GLN A 35 8.67 3.06 17.64
CA GLN A 35 8.24 1.73 17.25
C GLN A 35 7.36 1.83 16.01
N ILE A 36 7.73 1.15 14.94
CA ILE A 36 6.96 1.16 13.69
C ILE A 36 6.29 -0.20 13.49
N ALA A 37 5.01 -0.20 13.17
CA ALA A 37 4.27 -1.38 12.76
C ALA A 37 3.82 -1.21 11.30
N VAL A 38 4.24 -2.13 10.43
CA VAL A 38 3.99 -2.04 8.98
C VAL A 38 3.03 -3.15 8.55
N PHE A 39 1.99 -2.76 7.84
CA PHE A 39 0.98 -3.66 7.32
C PHE A 39 1.02 -3.63 5.79
N ASP A 40 1.20 -4.78 5.16
CA ASP A 40 0.81 -4.96 3.78
C ASP A 40 -0.73 -4.86 3.63
N TYR A 41 -1.20 -4.53 2.42
CA TYR A 41 -2.62 -4.38 2.14
C TYR A 41 -3.29 -5.61 1.51
N ASP A 42 -2.82 -6.01 0.33
CA ASP A 42 -3.51 -6.95 -0.56
C ASP A 42 -3.23 -8.40 -0.14
N GLY A 43 -4.25 -9.12 0.35
CA GLY A 43 -4.07 -10.46 0.91
C GLY A 43 -3.77 -10.43 2.42
N THR A 44 -3.30 -9.30 2.94
CA THR A 44 -3.04 -9.07 4.37
C THR A 44 -4.23 -8.39 5.05
N CYS A 45 -4.39 -7.06 4.91
CA CYS A 45 -5.50 -6.30 5.50
C CYS A 45 -6.86 -6.60 4.86
N ILE A 46 -6.88 -6.90 3.56
CA ILE A 46 -8.09 -7.24 2.81
C ILE A 46 -7.98 -8.62 2.16
N ASP A 47 -9.10 -9.34 2.08
CA ASP A 47 -9.18 -10.60 1.36
C ASP A 47 -9.23 -10.39 -0.15
N GLY A 48 -8.10 -10.64 -0.80
CA GLY A 48 -7.92 -10.57 -2.23
C GLY A 48 -6.95 -9.47 -2.66
N GLN A 49 -6.79 -9.36 -3.98
CA GLN A 49 -5.80 -8.49 -4.61
C GLN A 49 -6.52 -7.29 -5.25
N SER A 50 -6.38 -6.10 -4.65
CA SER A 50 -7.09 -4.88 -5.06
C SER A 50 -6.87 -4.53 -6.53
N GLY A 51 -5.65 -4.69 -7.06
CA GLY A 51 -5.37 -4.43 -8.48
C GLY A 51 -6.18 -5.31 -9.43
N SER A 52 -6.28 -6.61 -9.15
CA SER A 52 -7.07 -7.56 -9.94
C SER A 52 -8.57 -7.32 -9.80
N LEU A 53 -9.03 -6.99 -8.59
CA LEU A 53 -10.42 -6.63 -8.33
C LEU A 53 -10.80 -5.32 -9.02
N PHE A 54 -9.92 -4.32 -9.03
CA PHE A 54 -10.14 -3.04 -9.69
C PHE A 54 -10.19 -3.21 -11.21
N THR A 55 -9.29 -4.03 -11.75
CA THR A 55 -9.31 -4.41 -13.16
C THR A 55 -10.65 -5.03 -13.55
N THR A 56 -11.15 -5.95 -12.74
CA THR A 56 -12.46 -6.57 -12.93
C THR A 56 -13.59 -5.55 -12.84
N TYR A 57 -13.52 -4.63 -11.87
CA TYR A 57 -14.49 -3.55 -11.68
C TYR A 57 -14.59 -2.64 -12.90
N LEU A 58 -13.45 -2.22 -13.47
CA LEU A 58 -13.43 -1.39 -14.68
C LEU A 58 -14.06 -2.12 -15.88
N LEU A 59 -13.82 -3.43 -16.01
CA LEU A 59 -14.40 -4.24 -17.08
C LEU A 59 -15.92 -4.39 -16.93
N THR A 60 -16.40 -4.73 -15.73
CA THR A 60 -17.84 -4.98 -15.50
C THR A 60 -18.69 -3.72 -15.58
N HIS A 61 -18.10 -2.55 -15.34
CA HIS A 61 -18.77 -1.26 -15.47
C HIS A 61 -18.59 -0.61 -16.85
N GLY A 62 -18.01 -1.31 -17.82
CA GLY A 62 -17.82 -0.78 -19.18
C GLY A 62 -16.86 0.41 -19.24
N MET A 63 -15.95 0.53 -18.27
CA MET A 63 -14.99 1.63 -18.15
C MET A 63 -13.70 1.38 -18.94
N MET A 64 -13.64 0.30 -19.72
CA MET A 64 -12.56 0.02 -20.67
C MET A 64 -13.13 -0.10 -22.08
N SER A 65 -12.42 0.45 -23.06
CA SER A 65 -12.77 0.27 -24.47
C SER A 65 -12.73 -1.21 -24.86
N LEU A 66 -13.62 -1.63 -25.77
CA LEU A 66 -13.72 -3.03 -26.22
C LEU A 66 -12.36 -3.61 -26.67
N PRO A 67 -11.52 -2.89 -27.44
CA PRO A 67 -10.19 -3.40 -27.80
C PRO A 67 -9.28 -3.66 -26.59
N ARG A 68 -9.32 -2.81 -25.55
CA ARG A 68 -8.54 -3.03 -24.31
C ARG A 68 -9.08 -4.21 -23.52
N ALA A 69 -10.39 -4.30 -23.37
CA ALA A 69 -11.04 -5.41 -22.66
C ALA A 69 -10.68 -6.76 -23.30
N LEU A 70 -10.71 -6.85 -24.63
CA LEU A 70 -10.30 -8.06 -25.36
C LEU A 70 -8.82 -8.40 -25.16
N ARG A 71 -7.91 -7.42 -25.21
CA ARG A 71 -6.48 -7.64 -24.95
C ARG A 71 -6.22 -8.11 -23.52
N LEU A 72 -6.91 -7.52 -22.55
CA LEU A 72 -6.79 -7.90 -21.15
C LEU A 72 -7.35 -9.30 -20.90
N GLY A 73 -8.47 -9.65 -21.53
CA GLY A 73 -9.01 -11.01 -21.53
C GLY A 73 -8.04 -12.02 -22.14
N TRP A 74 -7.40 -11.67 -23.26
CA TRP A 74 -6.36 -12.50 -23.89
C TRP A 74 -5.12 -12.66 -23.00
N TRP A 75 -4.69 -11.59 -22.32
CA TRP A 75 -3.63 -11.66 -21.32
C TRP A 75 -4.01 -12.61 -20.18
N GLY A 76 -5.22 -12.50 -19.63
CA GLY A 76 -5.71 -13.39 -18.56
C GLY A 76 -5.79 -14.85 -18.98
N ALA A 77 -6.16 -15.11 -20.24
CA ALA A 77 -6.14 -16.45 -20.82
C ALA A 77 -4.72 -17.02 -20.90
N ARG A 78 -3.74 -16.23 -21.36
CA ARG A 78 -2.33 -16.65 -21.39
C ARG A 78 -1.78 -16.96 -20.00
N TYR A 79 -2.09 -16.11 -19.02
CA TYR A 79 -1.72 -16.34 -17.62
C TYR A 79 -2.27 -17.68 -17.12
N LYS A 80 -3.58 -17.92 -17.27
CA LYS A 80 -4.23 -19.16 -16.81
C LYS A 80 -3.71 -20.41 -17.52
N LEU A 81 -3.38 -20.28 -18.80
CA LEU A 81 -2.86 -21.39 -19.63
C LEU A 81 -1.33 -21.56 -19.53
N HIS A 82 -0.64 -20.80 -18.66
CA HIS A 82 0.81 -20.82 -18.51
C HIS A 82 1.57 -20.56 -19.84
N LEU A 83 0.97 -19.79 -20.75
CA LEU A 83 1.59 -19.34 -21.99
C LEU A 83 2.51 -18.13 -21.74
N PRO A 84 3.47 -17.81 -22.63
CA PRO A 84 4.30 -16.62 -22.47
C PRO A 84 3.47 -15.32 -22.36
N TYR A 85 3.66 -14.58 -21.27
CA TYR A 85 3.04 -13.28 -21.03
C TYR A 85 4.02 -12.29 -20.40
N ARG A 86 3.75 -10.99 -20.56
CA ARG A 86 4.46 -9.93 -19.84
C ARG A 86 3.64 -9.55 -18.62
N GLN A 87 4.24 -9.59 -17.42
CA GLN A 87 3.55 -9.22 -16.18
C GLN A 87 3.03 -7.76 -16.23
N ASP A 88 3.81 -6.85 -16.82
CA ASP A 88 3.45 -5.44 -16.92
C ASP A 88 2.30 -5.13 -17.89
N GLU A 89 1.96 -6.04 -18.82
CA GLU A 89 0.98 -5.77 -19.88
C GLU A 89 -0.43 -5.48 -19.34
N ALA A 90 -0.88 -6.25 -18.34
CA ALA A 90 -2.17 -6.00 -17.70
C ALA A 90 -2.20 -4.62 -17.02
N ARG A 91 -1.11 -4.28 -16.35
CA ARG A 91 -0.94 -2.99 -15.66
C ARG A 91 -0.98 -1.84 -16.67
N GLU A 92 -0.24 -1.93 -17.78
CA GLU A 92 -0.26 -0.94 -18.86
C GLU A 92 -1.67 -0.75 -19.45
N LEU A 93 -2.43 -1.83 -19.64
CA LEU A 93 -3.81 -1.77 -20.17
C LEU A 93 -4.77 -1.08 -19.21
N VAL A 94 -4.68 -1.39 -17.91
CA VAL A 94 -5.47 -0.73 -16.86
C VAL A 94 -5.11 0.74 -16.78
N PHE A 95 -3.82 1.06 -16.73
CA PHE A 95 -3.30 2.42 -16.66
C PHE A 95 -3.69 3.25 -17.89
N GLY A 96 -3.66 2.65 -19.09
CA GLY A 96 -4.12 3.29 -20.31
C GLY A 96 -5.62 3.61 -20.32
N ALA A 97 -6.45 2.81 -19.65
CA ALA A 97 -7.87 3.13 -19.47
C ALA A 97 -8.06 4.29 -18.48
N LEU A 98 -7.25 4.36 -17.43
CA LEU A 98 -7.27 5.48 -16.49
C LEU A 98 -6.85 6.80 -17.17
N GLY A 99 -5.82 6.79 -18.01
CA GLY A 99 -5.32 8.00 -18.69
C GLY A 99 -6.34 8.70 -19.60
N GLU A 100 -7.42 8.01 -20.01
CA GLU A 100 -8.50 8.60 -20.82
C GLU A 100 -9.52 9.39 -19.99
N MET A 101 -9.55 9.17 -18.67
CA MET A 101 -10.49 9.81 -17.76
C MET A 101 -9.92 11.12 -17.19
N THR A 102 -10.79 11.97 -16.65
CA THR A 102 -10.34 13.14 -15.88
C THR A 102 -9.84 12.73 -14.50
N PRO A 103 -8.92 13.49 -13.88
CA PRO A 103 -8.41 13.17 -12.54
C PRO A 103 -9.54 13.02 -11.51
N GLU A 104 -10.54 13.89 -11.58
CA GLU A 104 -11.71 13.87 -10.70
C GLU A 104 -12.50 12.58 -10.88
N ARG A 105 -12.75 12.19 -12.14
CA ARG A 105 -13.52 10.99 -12.44
C ARG A 105 -12.83 9.73 -11.95
N ILE A 106 -11.51 9.66 -12.07
CA ILE A 106 -10.76 8.47 -11.63
C ILE A 106 -10.76 8.37 -10.12
N ALA A 107 -10.60 9.50 -9.42
CA ALA A 107 -10.69 9.52 -7.97
C ALA A 107 -12.08 9.07 -7.49
N GLU A 108 -13.15 9.49 -8.16
CA GLU A 108 -14.51 8.99 -7.90
C GLU A 108 -14.64 7.49 -8.15
N VAL A 109 -14.14 6.99 -9.29
CA VAL A 109 -14.21 5.57 -9.66
C VAL A 109 -13.43 4.70 -8.67
N MET A 110 -12.21 5.10 -8.29
CA MET A 110 -11.41 4.38 -7.30
C MET A 110 -12.07 4.35 -5.92
N ARG A 111 -12.76 5.44 -5.54
CA ARG A 111 -13.47 5.52 -4.26
C ARG A 111 -14.76 4.68 -4.27
N ALA A 112 -15.54 4.75 -5.35
CA ALA A 112 -16.69 3.88 -5.53
C ALA A 112 -16.29 2.40 -5.53
N PHE A 113 -15.22 2.05 -6.23
CA PHE A 113 -14.64 0.70 -6.20
C PHE A 113 -14.27 0.27 -4.78
N HIS A 114 -13.58 1.13 -4.02
CA HIS A 114 -13.23 0.85 -2.65
C HIS A 114 -14.49 0.54 -1.81
N ASP A 115 -15.50 1.40 -1.86
CA ASP A 115 -16.68 1.29 -1.00
C ASP A 115 -17.58 0.10 -1.41
N GLU A 116 -17.77 -0.13 -2.71
CA GLU A 116 -18.67 -1.16 -3.23
C GLU A 116 -18.07 -2.57 -3.15
N VAL A 117 -16.74 -2.68 -3.33
CA VAL A 117 -16.02 -3.96 -3.46
C VAL A 117 -15.11 -4.21 -2.27
N LEU A 118 -14.17 -3.32 -1.97
CA LEU A 118 -13.15 -3.56 -0.94
C LEU A 118 -13.70 -3.44 0.49
N GLY A 119 -14.72 -2.61 0.71
CA GLY A 119 -15.36 -2.44 2.02
C GLY A 119 -15.82 -3.76 2.66
N LYS A 120 -16.21 -4.75 1.84
CA LYS A 120 -16.67 -6.07 2.30
C LYS A 120 -15.54 -7.09 2.48
N LYS A 121 -14.31 -6.70 2.16
CA LYS A 121 -13.12 -7.57 2.13
C LYS A 121 -12.16 -7.29 3.26
N TYR A 122 -12.36 -6.22 4.03
CA TYR A 122 -11.54 -5.95 5.21
C TYR A 122 -11.64 -7.07 6.23
N ARG A 123 -10.49 -7.51 6.69
CA ARG A 123 -10.41 -8.44 7.82
C ARG A 123 -10.58 -7.68 9.12
N SER A 124 -11.55 -8.09 9.93
CA SER A 124 -11.78 -7.52 11.26
C SER A 124 -10.53 -7.62 12.13
N ALA A 125 -9.79 -8.73 12.02
CA ALA A 125 -8.52 -8.94 12.71
C ALA A 125 -7.43 -7.92 12.32
N ALA A 126 -7.38 -7.50 11.05
CA ALA A 126 -6.42 -6.47 10.62
C ALA A 126 -6.73 -5.10 11.25
N ILE A 127 -8.01 -4.71 11.31
CA ILE A 127 -8.45 -3.46 11.95
C ILE A 127 -8.15 -3.50 13.46
N ALA A 128 -8.46 -4.61 14.11
CA ALA A 128 -8.17 -4.81 15.52
C ALA A 128 -6.66 -4.76 15.81
N GLU A 129 -5.84 -5.37 14.95
CA GLU A 129 -4.40 -5.39 15.10
C GLU A 129 -3.77 -4.01 14.91
N VAL A 130 -4.19 -3.24 13.89
CA VAL A 130 -3.75 -1.84 13.72
C VAL A 130 -4.09 -1.03 14.98
N THR A 131 -5.31 -1.17 15.49
CA THR A 131 -5.75 -0.49 16.72
C THR A 131 -4.86 -0.86 17.90
N ARG A 132 -4.62 -2.16 18.11
CA ARG A 132 -3.76 -2.66 19.20
C ARG A 132 -2.35 -2.10 19.11
N ARG A 133 -1.73 -2.10 17.93
CA ARG A 133 -0.36 -1.57 17.76
C ARG A 133 -0.28 -0.07 18.02
N ARG A 134 -1.32 0.68 17.67
CA ARG A 134 -1.42 2.11 18.03
C ARG A 134 -1.52 2.29 19.55
N GLU A 135 -2.33 1.49 20.23
CA GLU A 135 -2.48 1.53 21.69
C GLU A 135 -1.18 1.14 22.43
N GLU A 136 -0.35 0.29 21.82
CA GLU A 136 1.01 -0.01 22.29
C GLU A 136 2.02 1.12 22.03
N GLY A 137 1.59 2.23 21.40
CA GLY A 137 2.44 3.39 21.10
C GLY A 137 3.22 3.28 19.80
N CYS A 138 2.91 2.32 18.93
CA CYS A 138 3.52 2.23 17.61
C CYS A 138 2.95 3.28 16.65
N VAL A 139 3.81 3.76 15.75
CA VAL A 139 3.39 4.43 14.53
C VAL A 139 3.06 3.37 13.49
N THR A 140 1.83 3.39 12.99
CA THR A 140 1.30 2.38 12.07
C THR A 140 1.35 2.85 10.63
N LEU A 141 1.90 2.01 9.74
CA LEU A 141 2.06 2.30 8.32
C LEU A 141 1.36 1.24 7.48
N LEU A 142 0.60 1.67 6.48
CA LEU A 142 0.15 0.80 5.39
C LEU A 142 1.14 0.91 4.23
N VAL A 143 1.63 -0.22 3.72
CA VAL A 143 2.56 -0.26 2.59
C VAL A 143 1.99 -1.14 1.49
N SER A 144 1.83 -0.62 0.27
CA SER A 144 1.17 -1.36 -0.79
C SER A 144 1.62 -0.96 -2.19
N ALA A 145 1.60 -1.92 -3.11
CA ALA A 145 1.79 -1.64 -4.53
C ALA A 145 0.55 -1.00 -5.19
N THR A 146 -0.59 -0.96 -4.49
CA THR A 146 -1.86 -0.42 -5.01
C THR A 146 -1.81 1.10 -5.22
N PHE A 147 -2.87 1.64 -5.82
CA PHE A 147 -2.99 3.07 -6.12
C PHE A 147 -3.12 3.91 -4.84
N ASP A 148 -2.46 5.07 -4.83
CA ASP A 148 -2.53 6.09 -3.78
C ASP A 148 -3.96 6.42 -3.30
N VAL A 149 -4.91 6.58 -4.24
CA VAL A 149 -6.31 6.91 -3.89
C VAL A 149 -7.00 5.76 -3.16
N ILE A 150 -6.75 4.52 -3.58
CA ILE A 150 -7.33 3.32 -2.95
C ILE A 150 -6.70 3.10 -1.57
N ALA A 151 -5.37 3.20 -1.48
CA ALA A 151 -4.64 3.07 -0.23
C ALA A 151 -5.00 4.17 0.77
N GLY A 152 -5.28 5.39 0.30
CA GLY A 152 -5.77 6.49 1.12
C GLY A 152 -7.15 6.19 1.73
N ALA A 153 -8.07 5.63 0.95
CA ALA A 153 -9.37 5.18 1.48
C ALA A 153 -9.19 4.02 2.48
N ALA A 154 -8.25 3.12 2.22
CA ALA A 154 -7.92 2.04 3.14
C ALA A 154 -7.37 2.54 4.49
N ALA A 155 -6.57 3.60 4.48
CA ALA A 155 -6.10 4.21 5.71
C ALA A 155 -7.23 4.78 6.58
N GLU A 156 -8.29 5.32 5.98
CA GLU A 156 -9.47 5.80 6.71
C GLU A 156 -10.18 4.64 7.43
N VAL A 157 -10.26 3.46 6.81
CA VAL A 157 -10.90 2.26 7.39
C VAL A 157 -10.02 1.60 8.44
N LEU A 158 -8.73 1.42 8.15
CA LEU A 158 -7.79 0.73 9.05
C LEU A 158 -7.38 1.61 10.23
N GLY A 159 -7.42 2.94 10.07
CA GLY A 159 -6.94 3.89 11.05
C GLY A 159 -5.42 3.89 11.18
N VAL A 160 -4.66 3.70 10.09
CA VAL A 160 -3.18 3.82 10.12
C VAL A 160 -2.72 5.28 10.15
N ASP A 161 -1.50 5.54 10.62
CA ASP A 161 -0.94 6.90 10.71
C ASP A 161 -0.39 7.43 9.38
N ALA A 162 0.08 6.54 8.50
CA ALA A 162 0.52 6.92 7.17
C ALA A 162 0.43 5.77 6.15
N VAL A 163 0.47 6.14 4.87
CA VAL A 163 0.36 5.25 3.72
C VAL A 163 1.55 5.45 2.81
N LEU A 164 2.17 4.34 2.42
CA LEU A 164 3.26 4.29 1.44
C LEU A 164 2.78 3.43 0.27
N ALA A 165 2.24 4.09 -0.75
CA ALA A 165 1.64 3.45 -1.91
C ALA A 165 2.32 3.89 -3.21
N THR A 166 2.16 3.08 -4.27
CA THR A 166 2.65 3.42 -5.61
C THR A 166 2.00 4.71 -6.10
N GLN A 167 2.83 5.70 -6.41
CA GLN A 167 2.38 6.96 -6.99
C GLN A 167 2.30 6.83 -8.51
N MET A 168 1.17 7.26 -9.08
CA MET A 168 0.99 7.26 -10.52
C MET A 168 1.35 8.65 -11.07
N GLU A 169 2.17 8.68 -12.12
CA GLU A 169 2.59 9.94 -12.74
C GLU A 169 1.37 10.65 -13.34
N ARG A 170 1.29 11.95 -13.08
CA ARG A 170 0.27 12.84 -13.61
C ARG A 170 0.90 13.92 -14.47
N ASP A 171 0.25 14.29 -15.57
CA ASP A 171 0.66 15.42 -16.39
C ASP A 171 0.35 16.76 -15.70
N ALA A 172 0.70 17.87 -16.35
CA ALA A 172 0.45 19.22 -15.83
C ALA A 172 -1.04 19.54 -15.61
N ASN A 173 -1.95 18.77 -16.22
CA ASN A 173 -3.40 18.87 -16.05
C ASN A 173 -3.95 17.87 -15.02
N GLY A 174 -3.07 17.13 -14.33
CA GLY A 174 -3.41 16.14 -13.31
C GLY A 174 -3.84 14.78 -13.86
N ARG A 175 -3.82 14.56 -15.19
CA ARG A 175 -4.25 13.30 -15.82
C ARG A 175 -3.18 12.25 -15.67
N TYR A 176 -3.56 11.00 -15.40
CA TYR A 176 -2.58 9.91 -15.36
C TYR A 176 -1.93 9.71 -16.72
N THR A 177 -0.60 9.68 -16.76
CA THR A 177 0.17 9.45 -17.98
C THR A 177 0.21 7.96 -18.36
N GLY A 178 -0.27 7.11 -17.46
CA GLY A 178 -0.17 5.65 -17.55
C GLY A 178 1.19 5.10 -17.10
N ARG A 179 2.06 5.93 -16.51
CA ARG A 179 3.34 5.53 -15.91
C ARG A 179 3.32 5.72 -14.39
N VAL A 180 4.28 5.09 -13.73
CA VAL A 180 4.50 5.24 -12.29
C VAL A 180 5.42 6.42 -12.06
N GLU A 181 5.11 7.23 -11.05
CA GLU A 181 6.01 8.26 -10.53
C GLU A 181 6.99 7.60 -9.55
N GLY A 182 8.28 7.60 -9.91
CA GLY A 182 9.31 6.92 -9.12
C GLY A 182 9.24 5.39 -9.28
N THR A 183 9.16 4.68 -8.16
CA THR A 183 9.26 3.22 -8.10
C THR A 183 7.99 2.61 -7.53
N VAL A 184 7.59 1.45 -8.07
CA VAL A 184 6.48 0.65 -7.51
C VAL A 184 6.85 0.19 -6.11
N VAL A 185 5.97 0.41 -5.14
CA VAL A 185 6.18 0.01 -3.73
C VAL A 185 5.84 -1.47 -3.56
N ALA A 186 6.71 -2.33 -4.10
CA ALA A 186 6.58 -3.79 -4.07
C ALA A 186 7.93 -4.45 -3.78
N GLY A 187 7.90 -5.66 -3.22
CA GLY A 187 9.12 -6.40 -2.89
C GLY A 187 10.01 -5.62 -1.92
N ALA A 188 11.31 -5.58 -2.21
CA ALA A 188 12.30 -4.81 -1.43
C ALA A 188 12.01 -3.30 -1.37
N GLU A 189 11.23 -2.77 -2.31
CA GLU A 189 10.88 -1.34 -2.28
C GLU A 189 9.88 -1.00 -1.17
N LYS A 190 9.14 -1.98 -0.65
CA LYS A 190 8.29 -1.80 0.53
C LYS A 190 9.12 -1.34 1.72
N TYR A 191 10.18 -2.07 2.06
CA TYR A 191 11.05 -1.71 3.17
C TYR A 191 11.77 -0.39 2.92
N ARG A 192 12.33 -0.16 1.73
CA ARG A 192 13.02 1.10 1.41
C ARG A 192 12.10 2.31 1.51
N SER A 193 10.82 2.16 1.18
CA SER A 193 9.83 3.23 1.35
C SER A 193 9.57 3.52 2.83
N VAL A 194 9.48 2.49 3.67
CA VAL A 194 9.38 2.63 5.13
C VAL A 194 10.61 3.33 5.70
N GLU A 195 11.80 2.87 5.30
CA GLU A 195 13.08 3.42 5.75
C GLU A 195 13.18 4.92 5.45
N ARG A 196 12.94 5.32 4.18
CA ARG A 196 12.95 6.73 3.79
C ARG A 196 11.93 7.56 4.58
N TRP A 197 10.70 7.08 4.69
CA TRP A 197 9.65 7.82 5.40
C TRP A 197 9.96 8.01 6.88
N CYS A 198 10.48 6.97 7.53
CA CYS A 198 10.85 7.02 8.94
C CYS A 198 12.09 7.89 9.18
N ASP A 199 13.11 7.78 8.32
CA ASP A 199 14.31 8.61 8.40
C ASP A 199 13.98 10.09 8.21
N ASP A 200 13.11 10.42 7.23
CA ASP A 200 12.68 11.80 7.00
C ASP A 200 11.87 12.36 8.18
N ARG A 201 11.06 11.52 8.84
CA ARG A 201 10.15 11.96 9.91
C ARG A 201 10.79 12.00 11.30
N PHE A 202 11.63 11.02 11.62
CA PHE A 202 12.18 10.82 12.96
C PHE A 202 13.71 10.99 13.01
N GLY A 203 14.38 10.89 11.87
CA GLY A 203 15.83 10.82 11.78
C GLY A 203 16.35 9.39 11.75
N ALA A 204 17.40 9.16 10.97
CA ALA A 204 18.06 7.87 10.89
C ALA A 204 18.54 7.40 12.28
N GLY A 205 18.19 6.15 12.61
CA GLY A 205 18.52 5.55 13.91
C GLY A 205 17.60 5.96 15.07
N ALA A 206 16.57 6.79 14.85
CA ALA A 206 15.59 7.18 15.87
C ALA A 206 14.30 6.33 15.85
N TRP A 207 14.26 5.27 15.06
CA TRP A 207 13.12 4.38 14.90
C TRP A 207 13.58 2.93 14.71
N ARG A 208 12.66 1.97 14.92
CA ARG A 208 12.86 0.57 14.55
C ARG A 208 11.58 -0.04 14.02
N LEU A 209 11.71 -0.95 13.07
CA LEU A 209 10.60 -1.79 12.61
C LEU A 209 10.29 -2.84 13.68
N ALA A 210 9.28 -2.58 14.49
CA ALA A 210 8.89 -3.46 15.59
C ALA A 210 8.05 -4.63 15.07
N TYR A 211 7.08 -4.34 14.20
CA TYR A 211 6.11 -5.31 13.69
C TYR A 211 5.98 -5.22 12.17
N ALA A 212 5.90 -6.35 11.49
CA ALA A 212 5.58 -6.39 10.06
C ALA A 212 4.61 -7.54 9.72
N TYR A 213 3.64 -7.25 8.85
CA TYR A 213 2.58 -8.18 8.42
C TYR A 213 2.55 -8.27 6.90
N GLY A 214 2.52 -9.48 6.36
CA GLY A 214 2.45 -9.74 4.92
C GLY A 214 1.96 -11.16 4.59
N ASP A 215 1.37 -11.35 3.42
CA ASP A 215 0.80 -12.64 2.97
C ASP A 215 1.64 -13.32 1.88
N HIS A 216 2.47 -12.55 1.19
CA HIS A 216 3.17 -12.98 -0.01
C HIS A 216 4.69 -13.05 0.17
N HIS A 217 5.34 -13.97 -0.55
CA HIS A 217 6.79 -14.17 -0.46
C HIS A 217 7.61 -12.93 -0.88
N SER A 218 7.02 -12.03 -1.67
CA SER A 218 7.66 -10.75 -2.00
C SER A 218 7.91 -9.87 -0.78
N ASP A 219 7.20 -10.09 0.32
CA ASP A 219 7.33 -9.30 1.54
C ASP A 219 8.44 -9.83 2.47
N GLU A 220 9.18 -10.85 2.05
CA GLU A 220 10.27 -11.46 2.82
C GLU A 220 11.31 -10.43 3.29
N ASP A 221 11.73 -9.49 2.43
CA ASP A 221 12.71 -8.45 2.81
C ASP A 221 12.14 -7.52 3.90
N LEU A 222 10.87 -7.14 3.83
CA LEU A 222 10.20 -6.35 4.86
C LEU A 222 10.07 -7.13 6.18
N LEU A 223 9.56 -8.36 6.11
CA LEU A 223 9.33 -9.22 7.27
C LEU A 223 10.64 -9.56 8.00
N SER A 224 11.70 -9.88 7.25
CA SER A 224 13.00 -10.27 7.83
C SER A 224 13.72 -9.18 8.62
N ARG A 225 13.29 -7.92 8.47
CA ARG A 225 13.89 -6.76 9.14
C ARG A 225 13.11 -6.32 10.39
N ALA A 226 11.92 -6.88 10.62
CA ALA A 226 11.10 -6.57 11.77
C ALA A 226 11.58 -7.31 13.02
N GLY A 227 11.36 -6.70 14.19
CA GLY A 227 11.55 -7.39 15.47
C GLY A 227 10.63 -8.60 15.62
N GLU A 228 9.37 -8.43 15.23
CA GLU A 228 8.37 -9.49 15.15
C GLU A 228 7.70 -9.47 13.77
N ALA A 229 7.67 -10.63 13.11
CA ALA A 229 7.15 -10.78 11.75
C ALA A 229 6.00 -11.78 11.73
N PHE A 230 4.94 -11.41 11.00
CA PHE A 230 3.70 -12.17 10.92
C PHE A 230 3.36 -12.47 9.47
N ALA A 231 3.32 -13.76 9.13
CA ALA A 231 2.82 -14.24 7.85
C ALA A 231 1.30 -14.40 7.94
N VAL A 232 0.55 -13.52 7.30
CA VAL A 232 -0.92 -13.45 7.37
C VAL A 232 -1.53 -14.25 6.22
N CYS A 233 -2.38 -15.24 6.54
CA CYS A 233 -3.02 -16.12 5.56
C CYS A 233 -2.08 -16.57 4.40
N PRO A 234 -0.84 -17.01 4.69
CA PRO A 234 0.20 -17.04 3.68
C PRO A 234 0.01 -18.17 2.67
N GLY A 235 0.38 -17.90 1.42
CA GLY A 235 0.58 -18.94 0.41
C GLY A 235 1.71 -19.92 0.80
N GLN A 236 1.78 -21.07 0.12
CA GLN A 236 2.69 -22.16 0.49
C GLN A 236 4.17 -21.73 0.58
N THR A 237 4.62 -20.83 -0.31
CA THR A 237 5.99 -20.30 -0.32
C THR A 237 6.29 -19.49 0.95
N LEU A 238 5.49 -18.47 1.26
CA LEU A 238 5.70 -17.66 2.46
C LEU A 238 5.50 -18.49 3.72
N LYS A 239 4.56 -19.44 3.74
CA LYS A 239 4.36 -20.38 4.84
C LYS A 239 5.62 -21.21 5.14
N SER A 240 6.35 -21.63 4.10
CA SER A 240 7.62 -22.34 4.26
C SER A 240 8.72 -21.44 4.81
N ILE A 241 8.81 -20.20 4.32
CA ILE A 241 9.76 -19.18 4.78
C ILE A 241 9.50 -18.84 6.25
N ALA A 242 8.24 -18.58 6.61
CA ALA A 242 7.81 -18.26 7.97
C ALA A 242 8.22 -19.37 8.95
N LYS A 243 7.95 -20.64 8.62
CA LYS A 243 8.39 -21.78 9.44
C LYS A 243 9.90 -21.85 9.61
N LYS A 244 10.66 -21.57 8.55
CA LYS A 244 12.14 -21.59 8.57
C LYS A 244 12.69 -20.48 9.45
N ASN A 245 12.09 -19.29 9.42
CA ASN A 245 12.55 -18.11 10.14
C ASN A 245 11.87 -17.93 11.52
N GLY A 246 10.98 -18.84 11.91
CA GLY A 246 10.25 -18.76 13.18
C GLY A 246 9.21 -17.63 13.23
N TRP A 247 8.75 -17.14 12.08
CA TRP A 247 7.69 -16.13 12.01
C TRP A 247 6.34 -16.73 12.36
N GLU A 248 5.52 -15.95 13.07
CA GLU A 248 4.18 -16.37 13.42
C GLU A 248 3.30 -16.41 12.18
N ILE A 249 2.45 -17.44 12.07
CA ILE A 249 1.48 -17.57 10.99
C ILE A 249 0.11 -17.23 11.56
N LEU A 250 -0.47 -16.15 11.05
CA LEU A 250 -1.79 -15.67 11.45
C LEU A 250 -2.84 -16.15 10.44
N ASP A 251 -3.98 -16.56 10.97
CA ASP A 251 -5.17 -16.94 10.19
C ASP A 251 -6.28 -15.95 10.51
N TRP A 252 -6.40 -14.92 9.67
CA TRP A 252 -7.35 -13.82 9.84
C TRP A 252 -8.63 -14.02 9.01
N ASP A 253 -8.80 -15.17 8.37
CA ASP A 253 -10.02 -15.53 7.63
C ASP A 253 -11.06 -16.22 8.53
N LYS A 254 -10.76 -16.38 9.83
CA LYS A 254 -11.60 -17.05 10.84
C LYS A 254 -12.54 -16.12 11.59
#